data_AF-A0A9D8AEY2-F1
#
_entry.id   AF-A0A9D8AEY2-F1
#
_cell.length_a   1.000
_cell.length_b   1.000
_cell.length_c   1.000
_cell.angle_alpha   90.00
_cell.angle_beta   90.00
_cell.angle_gamma   90.00
#
_symmetry.space_group_name_H-M   'P 1'
#
loop_
_entity.id
_entity.type
_entity.pdbx_description
1 polymer ?
#
loop_
_entity_poly.entity_id
_entity_poly.type
_entity_poly.pdbx_seq_one_letter_code
_entity_poly.pdbx_strand_id
1 'polypeptide(L)'
;MTLKCKANKTQWPAMMKILILISVLVMPFYLAGNASAASDSREKREIGYSRHINIDTGQTKWRVAATEIKRSALSKQRVLEVLAKENIKRIEEYAEWLVKNVAYRRDKKSDTWSLPEETLARRYGDCEDLAFLNREVLGALGYQPQVVAFRKKNWEKWHAICVFEKEGRYLYFDNRRLKDTPAASMEQFAKEIGAEGNIVAFGSFGITEVLQKTINLKDIARGTKFEKKDGSVYIVAGRY
;
A
#
# COMPACT_ATOMS: atom_id res chain seq x y z
N MET A 1 15.57 57.29 -7.21
CA MET A 1 16.50 56.39 -6.47
C MET A 1 16.37 55.00 -7.09
N THR A 2 17.35 54.60 -7.89
CA THR A 2 17.26 53.42 -8.78
C THR A 2 18.18 52.32 -8.23
N LEU A 3 17.58 51.24 -7.71
CA LEU A 3 18.33 50.10 -7.17
C LEU A 3 18.79 49.17 -8.30
N LYS A 4 20.11 49.13 -8.54
CA LYS A 4 20.77 48.14 -9.41
C LYS A 4 21.15 46.91 -8.58
N CYS A 5 20.48 45.78 -8.82
CA CYS A 5 20.92 44.48 -8.32
C CYS A 5 22.09 43.94 -9.18
N LYS A 6 23.25 43.71 -8.56
CA LYS A 6 24.38 42.98 -9.15
C LYS A 6 24.18 41.48 -8.90
N ALA A 7 24.10 40.69 -9.98
CA ALA A 7 24.13 39.24 -9.92
C ALA A 7 25.57 38.76 -9.66
N ASN A 8 25.76 37.98 -8.59
CA ASN A 8 27.05 37.40 -8.22
C ASN A 8 27.17 36.00 -8.84
N LYS A 9 28.18 35.79 -9.70
CA LYS A 9 28.51 34.50 -10.29
C LYS A 9 29.34 33.70 -9.28
N THR A 10 28.73 32.73 -8.62
CA THR A 10 29.46 31.82 -7.72
C THR A 10 29.83 30.54 -8.45
N GLN A 11 31.11 30.23 -8.33
CA GLN A 11 31.84 29.13 -8.94
C GLN A 11 31.34 27.77 -8.45
N TRP A 12 31.28 26.80 -9.37
CA TRP A 12 31.03 25.39 -9.08
C TRP A 12 32.38 24.66 -8.97
N PRO A 13 32.76 24.07 -7.82
CA PRO A 13 33.94 23.24 -7.74
C PRO A 13 33.67 21.82 -8.26
N ALA A 14 34.27 21.50 -9.40
CA ALA A 14 35.01 20.27 -9.74
C ALA A 14 34.75 18.96 -8.95
N MET A 15 33.53 18.40 -8.97
CA MET A 15 33.31 16.98 -8.61
C MET A 15 32.49 16.24 -9.67
N MET A 16 33.02 16.15 -10.89
CA MET A 16 32.44 15.32 -11.94
C MET A 16 33.51 14.72 -12.86
N LYS A 17 34.48 14.00 -12.25
CA LYS A 17 35.44 13.15 -12.97
C LYS A 17 35.86 11.95 -12.10
N ILE A 18 34.98 10.97 -11.96
CA ILE A 18 35.39 9.57 -11.75
C ILE A 18 34.60 8.73 -12.76
N LEU A 19 35.20 8.60 -13.94
CA LEU A 19 34.84 7.64 -14.97
C LEU A 19 35.47 6.28 -14.62
N ILE A 20 34.67 5.22 -14.72
CA ILE A 20 34.92 4.03 -15.55
C ILE A 20 36.34 3.44 -15.49
N LEU A 21 36.51 2.29 -14.83
CA LEU A 21 37.45 1.21 -15.22
C LEU A 21 37.35 0.00 -14.26
N ILE A 22 36.49 -0.98 -14.56
CA ILE A 22 36.75 -2.40 -14.22
C ILE A 22 36.26 -3.26 -15.40
N SER A 23 37.21 -3.62 -16.25
CA SER A 23 37.18 -4.68 -17.27
C SER A 23 36.95 -6.06 -16.61
N VAL A 24 35.98 -6.87 -17.05
CA VAL A 24 36.07 -7.87 -18.15
C VAL A 24 37.35 -8.70 -18.12
N LEU A 25 37.29 -9.92 -17.57
CA LEU A 25 37.93 -11.18 -18.01
C LEU A 25 38.07 -12.17 -16.84
N VAL A 26 37.19 -13.17 -16.72
CA VAL A 26 37.56 -14.59 -16.54
C VAL A 26 36.47 -15.45 -17.17
N MET A 27 36.92 -16.43 -17.94
CA MET A 27 36.23 -17.30 -18.89
C MET A 27 35.45 -18.49 -18.27
N PRO A 28 34.70 -19.27 -19.09
CA PRO A 28 33.73 -20.28 -18.66
C PRO A 28 34.34 -21.67 -18.50
N PHE A 29 33.75 -22.53 -17.67
CA PHE A 29 33.90 -23.99 -17.82
C PHE A 29 32.78 -24.79 -17.13
N TYR A 30 32.40 -25.87 -17.83
CA TYR A 30 31.70 -27.09 -17.44
C TYR A 30 30.16 -27.22 -17.58
N LEU A 31 29.82 -27.90 -18.68
CA LEU A 31 28.65 -28.74 -18.94
C LEU A 31 28.70 -30.03 -18.11
N ALA A 32 27.58 -30.38 -17.48
CA ALA A 32 27.00 -31.73 -17.32
C ALA A 32 25.61 -31.49 -16.69
N GLY A 33 24.49 -31.80 -17.33
CA GLY A 33 24.10 -33.14 -17.74
C GLY A 33 23.40 -33.82 -16.56
N ASN A 34 22.08 -33.68 -16.48
CA ASN A 34 21.18 -34.74 -16.00
C ASN A 34 19.71 -34.37 -16.30
N ALA A 35 19.19 -35.05 -17.31
CA ALA A 35 17.77 -35.26 -17.47
C ALA A 35 17.31 -36.27 -16.41
N SER A 36 16.25 -35.96 -15.67
CA SER A 36 15.48 -36.97 -14.96
C SER A 36 14.03 -36.52 -14.85
N ALA A 37 13.19 -37.30 -15.55
CA ALA A 37 11.85 -37.71 -15.21
C ALA A 37 10.89 -36.67 -14.59
N ALA A 38 9.88 -36.35 -15.39
CA ALA A 38 8.57 -35.94 -14.93
C ALA A 38 8.03 -36.91 -13.86
N SER A 39 7.68 -36.37 -12.70
CA SER A 39 6.60 -36.91 -11.88
C SER A 39 5.66 -35.77 -11.53
N ASP A 40 4.49 -35.86 -12.13
CA ASP A 40 3.30 -35.10 -11.83
C ASP A 40 2.96 -35.21 -10.34
N SER A 41 3.26 -34.16 -9.60
CA SER A 41 2.60 -33.89 -8.32
C SER A 41 2.14 -32.45 -8.35
N ARG A 42 0.86 -32.25 -8.74
CA ARG A 42 0.07 -31.09 -8.33
C ARG A 42 -0.01 -31.08 -6.80
N GLU A 43 1.08 -30.62 -6.18
CA GLU A 43 1.09 -30.15 -4.82
C GLU A 43 0.21 -28.91 -4.79
N LYS A 44 -1.03 -29.09 -4.35
CA LYS A 44 -1.82 -27.98 -3.82
C LYS A 44 -0.98 -27.39 -2.69
N ARG A 45 -0.25 -26.31 -2.97
CA ARG A 45 0.36 -25.48 -1.94
C ARG A 45 -0.78 -24.79 -1.19
N GLU A 46 -1.40 -25.52 -0.27
CA GLU A 46 -2.14 -24.90 0.80
C GLU A 46 -1.13 -24.10 1.62
N ILE A 47 -1.27 -22.78 1.56
CA ILE A 47 -0.52 -21.85 2.41
C ILE A 47 -1.09 -22.05 3.82
N GLY A 48 -0.58 -23.06 4.52
CA GLY A 48 -0.99 -23.40 5.87
C GLY A 48 -0.44 -22.38 6.87
N TYR A 49 -1.32 -21.58 7.48
CA TYR A 49 -1.00 -20.79 8.66
C TYR A 49 -1.21 -21.66 9.90
N SER A 50 -0.18 -21.83 10.74
CA SER A 50 -0.33 -22.50 12.03
C SER A 50 -0.54 -21.49 13.16
N ARG A 51 -1.69 -21.57 13.82
CA ARG A 51 -1.94 -20.84 15.07
C ARG A 51 -1.27 -21.61 16.21
N HIS A 52 -0.12 -21.14 16.67
CA HIS A 52 0.45 -21.62 17.93
C HIS A 52 -0.12 -20.79 19.08
N ILE A 53 -1.12 -21.34 19.75
CA ILE A 53 -1.58 -20.83 21.04
C ILE A 53 -0.62 -21.41 22.08
N ASN A 54 0.13 -20.55 22.76
CA ASN A 54 0.84 -20.99 23.95
C ASN A 54 -0.21 -21.12 25.07
N ILE A 55 -0.58 -22.37 25.39
CA ILE A 55 -1.69 -22.69 26.29
C ILE A 55 -1.39 -22.23 27.72
N ASP A 56 -0.11 -22.22 28.12
CA ASP A 56 0.32 -21.91 29.49
C ASP A 56 0.34 -20.40 29.78
N THR A 57 0.51 -19.56 28.76
CA THR A 57 0.63 -18.10 28.91
C THR A 57 -0.58 -17.32 28.38
N GLY A 58 -1.48 -17.99 27.65
CA GLY A 58 -2.54 -17.34 26.89
C GLY A 58 -2.03 -16.41 25.77
N GLN A 59 -0.72 -16.37 25.51
CA GLN A 59 -0.14 -15.52 24.47
C GLN A 59 -0.32 -16.17 23.10
N THR A 60 -0.98 -15.45 22.20
CA THR A 60 -1.07 -15.81 20.79
C THR A 60 0.12 -15.20 20.06
N LYS A 61 1.12 -16.00 19.70
CA LYS A 61 2.25 -15.56 18.88
C LYS A 61 1.98 -15.86 17.42
N TRP A 62 1.60 -14.84 16.66
CA TRP A 62 1.44 -14.95 15.21
C TRP A 62 2.82 -15.07 14.57
N ARG A 63 3.13 -16.22 13.97
CA ARG A 63 4.25 -16.33 13.03
C ARG A 63 3.76 -15.80 11.69
N VAL A 64 4.10 -14.55 11.40
CA VAL A 64 4.11 -14.05 10.03
C VAL A 64 5.02 -14.99 9.25
N ALA A 65 4.52 -15.60 8.18
CA ALA A 65 5.40 -16.43 7.36
C ALA A 65 6.52 -15.54 6.81
N ALA A 66 7.78 -15.97 6.89
CA ALA A 66 8.92 -15.19 6.38
C ALA A 66 8.70 -14.71 4.93
N THR A 67 7.93 -15.48 4.16
CA THR A 67 7.45 -15.16 2.81
C THR A 67 6.65 -13.85 2.75
N GLU A 68 5.76 -13.55 3.70
CA GLU A 68 4.96 -12.33 3.70
C GLU A 68 5.79 -11.09 4.00
N ILE A 69 6.75 -11.21 4.95
CA ILE A 69 7.71 -10.13 5.25
C ILE A 69 8.50 -9.80 3.98
N LYS A 70 8.98 -10.84 3.28
CA LYS A 70 9.72 -10.68 2.03
C LYS A 70 8.87 -10.02 0.93
N ARG A 71 7.59 -10.40 0.79
CA ARG A 71 6.66 -9.78 -0.18
C ARG A 71 6.40 -8.31 0.14
N SER A 72 6.12 -8.00 1.40
CA SER A 72 5.92 -6.61 1.85
C SER A 72 7.14 -5.72 1.55
N ALA A 73 8.34 -6.21 1.88
CA ALA A 73 9.59 -5.50 1.57
C ALA A 73 9.80 -5.29 0.06
N LEU A 74 9.52 -6.33 -0.75
CA LEU A 74 9.57 -6.24 -2.21
C LEU A 74 8.58 -5.19 -2.74
N SER A 75 7.38 -5.13 -2.17
CA SER A 75 6.36 -4.19 -2.59
C SER A 75 6.75 -2.73 -2.33
N LYS A 76 7.33 -2.47 -1.15
CA LYS A 76 7.91 -1.17 -0.83
C LYS A 76 9.06 -0.79 -1.76
N GLN A 77 9.96 -1.74 -2.06
CA GLN A 77 11.03 -1.51 -3.02
C GLN A 77 10.48 -1.14 -4.40
N ARG A 78 9.47 -1.87 -4.89
CA ARG A 78 8.90 -1.64 -6.21
C ARG A 78 8.22 -0.27 -6.33
N VAL A 79 7.58 0.20 -5.26
CA VAL A 79 7.05 1.56 -5.17
C VAL A 79 8.17 2.59 -5.30
N LEU A 80 9.26 2.44 -4.56
CA LEU A 80 10.41 3.36 -4.62
C LEU A 80 11.05 3.40 -6.02
N GLU A 81 11.17 2.25 -6.68
CA GLU A 81 11.68 2.16 -8.06
C GLU A 81 10.81 2.96 -9.03
N VAL A 82 9.48 2.88 -8.91
CA VAL A 82 8.56 3.64 -9.75
C VAL A 82 8.68 5.14 -9.47
N LEU A 83 8.68 5.55 -8.20
CA LEU A 83 8.83 6.96 -7.84
C LEU A 83 10.14 7.55 -8.39
N ALA A 84 11.25 6.81 -8.27
CA ALA A 84 12.55 7.23 -8.79
C ALA A 84 12.58 7.28 -10.32
N LYS A 85 12.10 6.21 -11.00
CA LYS A 85 12.10 6.12 -12.47
C LYS A 85 11.27 7.23 -13.11
N GLU A 86 10.12 7.53 -12.53
CA GLU A 86 9.15 8.49 -13.05
C GLU A 86 9.39 9.91 -12.48
N ASN A 87 10.44 10.09 -11.66
CA ASN A 87 10.82 11.33 -11.00
C ASN A 87 9.67 11.99 -10.23
N ILE A 88 8.87 11.19 -9.53
CA ILE A 88 7.74 11.63 -8.72
C ILE A 88 8.25 11.99 -7.33
N LYS A 89 8.10 13.26 -6.94
CA LYS A 89 8.53 13.80 -5.65
C LYS A 89 7.38 14.36 -4.82
N ARG A 90 6.27 14.71 -5.46
CA ARG A 90 5.12 15.34 -4.83
C ARG A 90 3.85 14.56 -5.09
N ILE A 91 2.85 14.78 -4.24
CA ILE A 91 1.61 14.03 -4.32
C ILE A 91 0.79 14.35 -5.58
N GLU A 92 0.90 15.58 -6.08
CA GLU A 92 0.24 16.01 -7.31
C GLU A 92 0.80 15.28 -8.54
N GLU A 93 2.13 15.11 -8.59
CA GLU A 93 2.83 14.35 -9.64
C GLU A 93 2.41 12.88 -9.62
N TYR A 94 2.30 12.29 -8.43
CA TYR A 94 1.80 10.93 -8.28
C TYR A 94 0.35 10.81 -8.74
N ALA A 95 -0.53 11.73 -8.35
CA ALA A 95 -1.93 11.70 -8.74
C ALA A 95 -2.11 11.77 -10.27
N GLU A 96 -1.35 12.64 -10.94
CA GLU A 96 -1.34 12.70 -12.39
C GLU A 96 -0.82 11.41 -13.03
N TRP A 97 0.27 10.87 -12.50
CA TRP A 97 0.84 9.62 -12.99
C TRP A 97 -0.12 8.45 -12.82
N LEU A 98 -0.80 8.36 -11.68
CA LEU A 98 -1.73 7.27 -11.34
C LEU A 98 -2.91 7.22 -12.31
N VAL A 99 -3.51 8.38 -12.61
CA VAL A 99 -4.63 8.48 -13.57
C VAL A 99 -4.22 8.01 -14.96
N LYS A 100 -3.00 8.34 -15.39
CA LYS A 100 -2.47 8.00 -16.72
C LYS A 100 -2.03 6.54 -16.84
N ASN A 101 -1.48 5.95 -15.78
CA ASN A 101 -0.73 4.70 -15.86
C ASN A 101 -1.41 3.50 -15.21
N VAL A 102 -2.44 3.69 -14.39
CA VAL A 102 -3.14 2.59 -13.71
C VAL A 102 -4.62 2.71 -14.01
N ALA A 103 -5.28 1.62 -14.40
CA ALA A 103 -6.72 1.60 -14.68
C ALA A 103 -7.52 1.12 -13.47
N TYR A 104 -8.72 1.66 -13.28
CA TYR A 104 -9.69 1.04 -12.38
C TYR A 104 -10.34 -0.14 -13.10
N ARG A 105 -10.31 -1.33 -12.48
CA ARG A 105 -10.94 -2.53 -13.03
C ARG A 105 -11.47 -3.40 -11.89
N ARG A 106 -12.79 -3.48 -11.79
CA ARG A 106 -13.49 -4.35 -10.84
C ARG A 106 -13.22 -5.83 -11.13
N ASP A 107 -13.04 -6.61 -10.08
CA ASP A 107 -13.00 -8.07 -10.19
C ASP A 107 -14.34 -8.66 -10.66
N LYS A 108 -14.25 -9.67 -11.54
CA LYS A 108 -15.43 -10.28 -12.18
C LYS A 108 -16.01 -11.47 -11.43
N LYS A 109 -15.23 -12.13 -10.56
CA LYS A 109 -15.59 -13.45 -9.98
C LYS A 109 -15.36 -13.55 -8.47
N SER A 110 -14.26 -12.99 -7.98
CA SER A 110 -13.88 -13.00 -6.55
C SER A 110 -13.15 -11.72 -6.22
N ASP A 111 -13.52 -11.06 -5.11
CA ASP A 111 -12.77 -9.92 -4.57
C ASP A 111 -11.37 -10.42 -4.19
N THR A 112 -10.37 -10.12 -5.02
CA THR A 112 -9.02 -10.64 -4.89
C THR A 112 -8.06 -9.51 -4.61
N TRP A 113 -7.63 -9.45 -3.36
CA TRP A 113 -6.80 -8.34 -2.89
C TRP A 113 -5.38 -8.51 -3.42
N SER A 114 -4.89 -7.49 -4.09
CA SER A 114 -3.57 -7.46 -4.70
C SER A 114 -2.64 -6.57 -3.90
N LEU A 115 -1.38 -6.97 -3.84
CA LEU A 115 -0.34 -6.15 -3.28
C LEU A 115 0.03 -4.98 -4.20
N PRO A 116 0.63 -3.91 -3.65
CA PRO A 116 1.04 -2.75 -4.44
C PRO A 116 1.94 -3.08 -5.63
N GLU A 117 2.90 -4.01 -5.49
CA GLU A 117 3.74 -4.47 -6.60
C GLU A 117 2.96 -5.22 -7.67
N GLU A 118 1.93 -5.97 -7.28
CA GLU A 118 1.07 -6.70 -8.22
C GLU A 118 0.21 -5.71 -9.01
N THR A 119 -0.37 -4.71 -8.33
CA THR A 119 -1.13 -3.61 -8.94
C THR A 119 -0.24 -2.78 -9.87
N LEU A 120 0.99 -2.46 -9.46
CA LEU A 120 1.97 -1.77 -10.30
C LEU A 120 2.40 -2.60 -11.50
N ALA A 121 2.56 -3.91 -11.35
CA ALA A 121 2.95 -4.81 -12.44
C ALA A 121 1.83 -4.93 -13.49
N ARG A 122 0.58 -5.13 -13.06
CA ARG A 122 -0.55 -5.32 -13.97
C ARG A 122 -1.19 -4.02 -14.49
N ARG A 123 -0.89 -2.88 -13.86
CA ARG A 123 -1.41 -1.54 -14.22
C ARG A 123 -2.93 -1.41 -14.12
N TYR A 124 -3.55 -2.18 -13.23
CA TYR A 124 -4.96 -2.01 -12.88
C TYR A 124 -5.24 -2.54 -11.49
N GLY A 125 -6.39 -2.19 -10.93
CA GLY A 125 -6.96 -2.73 -9.70
C GLY A 125 -8.32 -2.12 -9.41
N ASP A 126 -9.05 -2.67 -8.44
CA ASP A 126 -10.27 -2.06 -7.95
C ASP A 126 -10.02 -1.19 -6.70
N CYS A 127 -11.01 -1.04 -5.82
CA CYS A 127 -10.94 -0.03 -4.78
C CYS A 127 -9.89 -0.35 -3.71
N GLU A 128 -9.84 -1.60 -3.25
CA GLU A 128 -8.88 -2.05 -2.25
C GLU A 128 -7.44 -2.04 -2.79
N ASP A 129 -7.25 -2.50 -4.03
CA ASP A 129 -5.96 -2.62 -4.67
C ASP A 129 -5.31 -1.24 -4.82
N LEU A 130 -6.11 -0.27 -5.27
CA LEU A 130 -5.69 1.12 -5.40
C LEU A 130 -5.49 1.76 -4.03
N ALA A 131 -6.34 1.46 -3.03
CA ALA A 131 -6.15 1.98 -1.68
C ALA A 131 -4.81 1.50 -1.08
N PHE A 132 -4.45 0.22 -1.22
CA PHE A 132 -3.16 -0.29 -0.75
C PHE A 132 -1.98 0.28 -1.53
N LEU A 133 -2.09 0.40 -2.86
CA LEU A 133 -1.04 1.04 -3.66
C LEU A 133 -0.83 2.50 -3.21
N ASN A 134 -1.91 3.27 -3.08
CA ASN A 134 -1.85 4.66 -2.66
C ASN A 134 -1.23 4.80 -1.27
N ARG A 135 -1.55 3.89 -0.34
CA ARG A 135 -0.98 3.86 1.00
C ARG A 135 0.54 3.70 0.96
N GLU A 136 1.07 2.73 0.22
CA GLU A 136 2.53 2.55 0.17
C GLU A 136 3.24 3.71 -0.52
N VAL A 137 2.66 4.24 -1.60
CA VAL A 137 3.22 5.41 -2.29
C VAL A 137 3.24 6.63 -1.39
N LEU A 138 2.13 6.93 -0.71
CA LEU A 138 2.04 8.04 0.24
C LEU A 138 3.02 7.88 1.41
N GLY A 139 3.17 6.66 1.93
CA GLY A 139 4.16 6.36 2.96
C GLY A 139 5.60 6.59 2.48
N ALA A 140 5.91 6.22 1.23
CA ALA A 140 7.20 6.49 0.61
C ALA A 140 7.45 8.00 0.37
N LEU A 141 6.38 8.77 0.16
CA LEU A 141 6.42 10.23 0.06
C LEU A 141 6.42 10.94 1.43
N GLY A 142 6.42 10.21 2.54
CA GLY A 142 6.53 10.75 3.90
C GLY A 142 5.21 11.12 4.58
N TYR A 143 4.07 10.74 4.01
CA TYR A 143 2.77 10.92 4.66
C TYR A 143 2.47 9.77 5.63
N GLN A 144 1.43 9.95 6.45
CA GLN A 144 0.88 8.91 7.33
C GLN A 144 -0.50 8.45 6.82
N PRO A 145 -0.56 7.68 5.72
CA PRO A 145 -1.82 7.28 5.12
C PRO A 145 -2.52 6.17 5.90
N GLN A 146 -3.85 6.17 5.81
CA GLN A 146 -4.73 5.13 6.33
C GLN A 146 -5.62 4.62 5.20
N VAL A 147 -5.88 3.31 5.19
CA VAL A 147 -6.88 2.74 4.27
C VAL A 147 -8.20 2.73 5.02
N VAL A 148 -9.25 3.28 4.41
CA VAL A 148 -10.58 3.33 5.01
C VAL A 148 -11.52 2.57 4.10
N ALA A 149 -12.17 1.54 4.65
CA ALA A 149 -13.32 0.92 4.00
C ALA A 149 -14.60 1.47 4.60
N PHE A 150 -15.56 1.81 3.76
CA PHE A 150 -16.83 2.32 4.20
C PHE A 150 -17.96 1.92 3.28
N ARG A 151 -19.19 2.07 3.77
CA ARG A 151 -20.39 1.84 2.97
C ARG A 151 -21.37 2.97 3.21
N LYS A 152 -21.85 3.61 2.14
CA LYS A 152 -22.93 4.61 2.25
C LYS A 152 -24.25 3.90 2.49
N LYS A 153 -25.20 4.56 3.14
CA LYS A 153 -26.53 3.99 3.49
C LYS A 153 -27.25 3.33 2.31
N ASN A 154 -27.07 3.86 1.09
CA ASN A 154 -27.72 3.38 -0.13
C ASN A 154 -26.76 2.66 -1.09
N TRP A 155 -25.60 2.21 -0.61
CA TRP A 155 -24.65 1.44 -1.42
C TRP A 155 -24.73 -0.03 -1.08
N GLU A 156 -24.88 -0.86 -2.12
CA GLU A 156 -24.89 -2.32 -1.95
C GLU A 156 -23.51 -2.88 -1.62
N LYS A 157 -22.44 -2.13 -1.94
CA LYS A 157 -21.05 -2.58 -1.83
C LYS A 157 -20.23 -1.68 -0.94
N TRP A 158 -19.27 -2.29 -0.24
CA TRP A 158 -18.20 -1.58 0.45
C TRP A 158 -17.28 -0.91 -0.56
N HIS A 159 -16.66 0.18 -0.13
CA HIS A 159 -15.70 0.94 -0.92
C HIS A 159 -14.47 1.22 -0.08
N ALA A 160 -13.29 1.06 -0.68
CA ALA A 160 -12.01 1.34 -0.04
C ALA A 160 -11.37 2.60 -0.63
N ILE A 161 -10.82 3.43 0.23
CA ILE A 161 -10.09 4.65 -0.11
C ILE A 161 -8.81 4.74 0.72
N CYS A 162 -7.88 5.60 0.30
CA CYS A 162 -6.68 5.91 1.08
C CYS A 162 -6.72 7.38 1.50
N VAL A 163 -6.79 7.64 2.80
CA VAL A 163 -6.87 8.98 3.40
C VAL A 163 -5.55 9.35 4.07
N PHE A 164 -5.17 10.62 4.07
CA PHE A 164 -3.97 11.13 4.72
C PHE A 164 -4.13 12.61 5.08
N GLU A 165 -3.37 13.08 6.06
CA GLU A 165 -3.35 14.49 6.44
C GLU A 165 -2.27 15.25 5.64
N LYS A 166 -2.60 16.45 5.18
CA LYS A 166 -1.67 17.42 4.60
C LYS A 166 -2.09 18.82 5.06
N GLU A 167 -1.20 19.53 5.74
CA GLU A 167 -1.43 20.93 6.16
C GLU A 167 -2.69 21.11 7.05
N GLY A 168 -2.90 20.19 8.00
CA GLY A 168 -4.01 20.28 8.96
C GLY A 168 -5.38 19.88 8.40
N ARG A 169 -5.42 19.33 7.18
CA ARG A 169 -6.65 18.87 6.53
C ARG A 169 -6.48 17.49 5.91
N TYR A 170 -7.59 16.77 5.79
CA TYR A 170 -7.60 15.43 5.23
C TYR A 170 -7.82 15.45 3.72
N LEU A 171 -6.88 14.83 3.00
CA LEU A 171 -7.00 14.51 1.59
C LEU A 171 -7.18 12.99 1.45
N TYR A 172 -7.72 12.55 0.33
CA TYR A 172 -7.87 11.13 0.08
C TYR A 172 -7.83 10.78 -1.40
N PHE A 173 -7.35 9.58 -1.68
CA PHE A 173 -7.54 8.93 -2.98
C PHE A 173 -8.81 8.10 -2.96
N ASP A 174 -9.73 8.47 -3.84
CA ASP A 174 -10.84 7.64 -4.25
C ASP A 174 -10.47 6.94 -5.56
N ASN A 175 -10.07 5.68 -5.44
CA ASN A 175 -9.43 4.93 -6.52
C ASN A 175 -8.18 5.66 -7.04
N ARG A 176 -8.30 6.31 -8.20
CA ARG A 176 -7.20 6.99 -8.90
C ARG A 176 -7.23 8.50 -8.75
N ARG A 177 -8.29 9.04 -8.13
CA ARG A 177 -8.52 10.49 -8.06
C ARG A 177 -8.16 10.97 -6.67
N LEU A 178 -7.19 11.88 -6.60
CA LEU A 178 -6.95 12.68 -5.41
C LEU A 178 -8.12 13.64 -5.21
N LYS A 179 -8.63 13.68 -3.98
CA LYS A 179 -9.72 14.53 -3.55
C LYS A 179 -9.30 15.24 -2.28
N ASP A 180 -9.84 16.43 -2.11
CA ASP A 180 -9.61 17.32 -0.99
C ASP A 180 -10.86 17.39 -0.13
N THR A 181 -10.69 17.64 1.18
CA THR A 181 -11.80 17.89 2.10
C THR A 181 -11.43 19.02 3.06
N PRO A 182 -12.41 19.79 3.53
CA PRO A 182 -12.18 20.77 4.59
C PRO A 182 -12.02 20.11 5.98
N ALA A 183 -12.11 18.79 6.08
CA ALA A 183 -12.09 18.10 7.37
C ALA A 183 -10.73 18.24 8.05
N ALA A 184 -10.75 18.73 9.29
CA ALA A 184 -9.58 18.85 10.16
C ALA A 184 -9.46 17.65 11.14
N SER A 185 -10.41 16.71 11.09
CA SER A 185 -10.44 15.51 11.92
C SER A 185 -11.02 14.32 11.15
N MET A 186 -10.71 13.10 11.60
CA MET A 186 -11.25 11.89 10.98
C MET A 186 -12.77 11.80 11.16
N GLU A 187 -13.30 12.33 12.26
CA GLU A 187 -14.73 12.43 12.52
C GLU A 187 -15.40 13.36 11.51
N GLN A 188 -14.84 14.54 11.25
CA GLN A 188 -15.37 15.43 10.21
C GLN A 188 -15.25 14.78 8.83
N PHE A 189 -14.12 14.14 8.53
CA PHE A 189 -13.89 13.45 7.27
C PHE A 189 -14.96 12.36 7.01
N ALA A 190 -15.28 11.58 8.04
CA ALA A 190 -16.33 10.56 7.99
C ALA A 190 -17.70 11.13 7.59
N LYS A 191 -18.04 12.32 8.10
CA LYS A 191 -19.26 13.05 7.74
C LYS A 191 -19.21 13.52 6.27
N GLU A 192 -18.10 14.14 5.86
CA GLU A 192 -17.91 14.65 4.51
C GLU A 192 -18.07 13.59 3.42
N ILE A 193 -17.56 12.38 3.65
CA ILE A 193 -17.71 11.28 2.67
C ILE A 193 -19.08 10.59 2.73
N GLY A 194 -19.96 11.02 3.64
CA GLY A 194 -21.30 10.46 3.85
C GLY A 194 -21.27 9.04 4.40
N ALA A 195 -20.32 8.75 5.29
CA ALA A 195 -20.08 7.43 5.84
C ALA A 195 -20.24 7.39 7.37
N GLU A 196 -20.97 8.34 7.94
CA GLU A 196 -21.31 8.38 9.36
C GLU A 196 -21.85 7.03 9.84
N GLY A 197 -21.20 6.46 10.86
CA GLY A 197 -21.60 5.17 11.45
C GLY A 197 -21.39 3.94 10.56
N ASN A 198 -20.72 4.05 9.41
CA ASN A 198 -20.44 2.92 8.51
C ASN A 198 -19.00 2.94 7.97
N ILE A 199 -18.05 3.33 8.81
CA ILE A 199 -16.62 3.36 8.49
C ILE A 199 -15.91 2.28 9.27
N VAL A 200 -14.96 1.65 8.59
CA VAL A 200 -13.89 0.85 9.17
C VAL A 200 -12.58 1.45 8.68
N ALA A 201 -11.85 2.08 9.60
CA ALA A 201 -10.51 2.55 9.33
C ALA A 201 -9.50 1.43 9.61
N PHE A 202 -8.67 1.14 8.63
CA PHE A 202 -7.45 0.36 8.81
C PHE A 202 -6.33 1.35 9.06
N GLY A 203 -5.89 1.41 10.32
CA GLY A 203 -4.76 2.24 10.74
C GLY A 203 -3.42 1.76 10.15
N SER A 204 -2.33 2.09 10.84
CA SER A 204 -0.93 1.78 10.53
C SER A 204 -0.57 0.29 10.40
N PHE A 205 -1.53 -0.59 10.13
CA PHE A 205 -1.29 -2.00 9.87
C PHE A 205 -0.34 -2.15 8.69
N GLY A 206 0.75 -2.87 8.88
CA GLY A 206 1.59 -3.27 7.76
C GLY A 206 0.75 -4.10 6.78
N ILE A 207 1.04 -4.02 5.48
CA ILE A 207 0.44 -4.91 4.46
C ILE A 207 0.40 -6.37 4.92
N THR A 208 1.42 -6.80 5.67
CA THR A 208 1.52 -8.11 6.34
C THR A 208 0.34 -8.46 7.24
N GLU A 209 -0.24 -7.53 7.99
CA GLU A 209 -1.37 -7.80 8.89
C GLU A 209 -2.71 -7.89 8.15
N VAL A 210 -2.81 -7.21 7.01
CA VAL A 210 -3.97 -7.31 6.11
C VAL A 210 -3.96 -8.64 5.36
N LEU A 211 -2.79 -9.06 4.88
CA LEU A 211 -2.62 -10.35 4.19
C LEU A 211 -2.84 -11.58 5.08
N GLN A 212 -2.54 -11.46 6.38
CA GLN A 212 -2.67 -12.54 7.36
C GLN A 212 -4.11 -13.00 7.60
N LYS A 213 -5.09 -12.25 7.13
CA LYS A 213 -6.47 -12.66 7.19
C LYS A 213 -7.00 -12.68 5.76
N THR A 214 -7.70 -13.76 5.44
CA THR A 214 -8.76 -13.78 4.42
C THR A 214 -9.88 -12.83 4.88
N ILE A 215 -9.61 -11.53 5.03
CA ILE A 215 -10.63 -10.60 5.48
C ILE A 215 -11.53 -10.31 4.31
N ASN A 216 -12.63 -11.03 4.23
CA ASN A 216 -13.74 -10.52 3.46
C ASN A 216 -14.20 -9.22 4.15
N LEU A 217 -14.33 -8.11 3.41
CA LEU A 217 -14.93 -6.88 3.96
C LEU A 217 -16.32 -7.15 4.56
N LYS A 218 -17.03 -8.16 4.04
CA LYS A 218 -18.29 -8.65 4.59
C LYS A 218 -18.15 -9.26 5.99
N ASP A 219 -17.01 -9.84 6.33
CA ASP A 219 -16.76 -10.43 7.66
C ASP A 219 -16.43 -9.34 8.70
N ILE A 220 -15.78 -8.24 8.29
CA ILE A 220 -15.65 -7.03 9.12
C ILE A 220 -17.02 -6.38 9.34
N ALA A 221 -17.83 -6.30 8.28
CA ALA A 221 -19.18 -5.75 8.32
C ALA A 221 -20.13 -6.48 9.29
N ARG A 222 -19.83 -7.73 9.64
CA ARG A 222 -20.58 -8.53 10.62
C ARG A 222 -20.28 -8.16 12.08
N GLY A 223 -19.58 -7.05 12.34
CA GLY A 223 -19.56 -6.42 13.66
C GLY A 223 -18.53 -6.99 14.65
N THR A 224 -17.36 -7.44 14.15
CA THR A 224 -16.29 -7.83 15.08
C THR A 224 -15.64 -6.56 15.65
N LYS A 225 -15.94 -6.27 16.92
CA LYS A 225 -15.24 -5.21 17.68
C LYS A 225 -13.81 -5.67 17.96
N PHE A 226 -12.84 -4.84 17.61
CA PHE A 226 -11.48 -4.94 18.10
C PHE A 226 -11.25 -3.74 19.00
N GLU A 227 -10.70 -3.93 20.19
CA GLU A 227 -10.37 -2.83 21.09
C GLU A 227 -8.94 -3.07 21.56
N LYS A 228 -8.07 -2.06 21.40
CA LYS A 228 -6.71 -2.12 21.97
C LYS A 228 -6.74 -1.66 23.42
N LYS A 229 -5.82 -2.19 24.23
CA LYS A 229 -5.61 -1.80 25.63
C LYS A 229 -5.07 -0.37 25.81
N ASP A 230 -4.61 0.29 24.74
CA ASP A 230 -3.91 1.58 24.79
C ASP A 230 -4.81 2.81 24.52
N GLY A 231 -6.13 2.61 24.42
CA GLY A 231 -7.09 3.69 24.17
C GLY A 231 -7.18 4.15 22.71
N SER A 232 -6.48 3.50 21.77
CA SER A 232 -6.73 3.72 20.35
C SER A 232 -8.04 3.03 19.90
N VAL A 233 -9.01 3.84 19.47
CA VAL A 233 -10.36 3.42 19.11
C VAL A 233 -10.37 2.77 17.73
N TYR A 234 -10.88 1.53 17.64
CA TYR A 234 -11.48 1.08 16.39
C TYR A 234 -12.93 1.56 16.39
N ILE A 235 -13.31 2.37 15.42
CA ILE A 235 -14.73 2.43 15.06
C ILE A 235 -14.95 1.31 14.05
N VAL A 236 -15.36 0.14 14.53
CA VAL A 236 -16.20 -0.76 13.73
C VAL A 236 -17.62 -0.40 14.14
N ALA A 237 -18.17 0.64 13.52
CA ALA A 237 -19.58 0.95 13.69
C ALA A 237 -20.39 -0.10 12.93
N GLY A 238 -20.82 -1.12 13.66
CA GLY A 238 -21.84 -2.06 13.25
C GLY A 238 -22.89 -2.15 14.35
N ARG A 239 -23.95 -1.34 14.25
CA ARG A 239 -25.27 -1.75 14.72
C ARG A 239 -26.17 -1.78 13.49
N TYR A 240 -26.83 -2.93 13.32
CA TYR A 240 -27.95 -3.12 12.42
C TYR A 240 -29.02 -2.06 12.66
#